data_AF-A0A3C1K374-F1
#
_entry.id   AF-A0A3C1K374-F1
#
_cell.length_a   1.000
_cell.length_b   1.000
_cell.length_c   1.000
_cell.angle_alpha   90.00
_cell.angle_beta   90.00
_cell.angle_gamma   90.00
#
_symmetry.space_group_name_H-M   'P 1'
#
loop_
_entity.id
_entity.type
_entity.pdbx_description
1 polymer ?
#
loop_
_entity_poly.entity_id
_entity_poly.type
_entity_poly.pdbx_seq_one_letter_code
_entity_poly.pdbx_strand_id
1 'polypeptide(L)'
;MNLKLILFTIVLVFILSSCGNKQLIDTTYTFDRAIIELPNGEIIDGEVQSWKDFEDGDQIQVKINDKTYLVHSSKIVLIAE
;
A
#
# COMPACT_ATOMS: atom_id res chain seq x y z
N MET A 1 20.66 27.47 13.48
CA MET A 1 20.20 26.74 12.27
C MET A 1 19.15 27.60 11.57
N ASN A 2 19.28 27.85 10.26
CA ASN A 2 18.39 28.78 9.54
C ASN A 2 16.98 28.17 9.42
N LEU A 3 15.91 28.92 9.73
CA LEU A 3 14.53 28.44 9.64
C LEU A 3 14.18 27.87 8.26
N LYS A 4 14.72 28.47 7.19
CA LYS A 4 14.57 27.97 5.82
C LYS A 4 15.23 26.60 5.62
N LEU A 5 16.36 26.38 6.30
CA LEU A 5 17.09 25.12 6.27
C LEU A 5 16.32 24.03 7.03
N ILE A 6 15.71 24.38 8.17
CA ILE A 6 14.86 23.46 8.94
C ILE A 6 13.66 23.01 8.12
N LEU A 7 12.96 23.96 7.48
CA LEU A 7 11.80 23.66 6.64
C LEU A 7 12.18 22.77 5.45
N PHE A 8 13.31 23.05 4.81
CA PHE A 8 13.83 22.23 3.71
C PHE A 8 14.19 20.80 4.17
N THR A 9 14.84 20.65 5.33
CA THR A 9 15.18 19.34 5.88
C THR A 9 13.94 18.53 6.24
N ILE A 10 12.90 19.16 6.81
CA ILE A 10 11.63 18.49 7.12
C ILE A 10 10.98 17.96 5.83
N VAL A 11 10.90 18.79 4.78
CA VAL A 11 10.36 18.37 3.47
C VAL A 11 11.17 17.19 2.89
N LEU A 12 12.49 17.22 2.99
CA LEU A 12 13.35 16.15 2.49
C LEU A 12 13.14 14.83 3.26
N VAL A 13 12.97 14.89 4.58
CA VAL A 13 12.69 13.72 5.42
C VAL A 13 11.34 13.11 5.04
N PHE A 14 10.29 13.91 4.81
CA PHE A 14 8.99 13.40 4.35
C PHE A 14 9.05 12.75 2.97
N ILE A 15 9.85 13.29 2.04
CA ILE A 15 10.04 12.68 0.71
C ILE A 15 10.78 11.34 0.82
N LEU A 16 11.78 11.23 1.71
CA LEU A 16 12.62 10.02 1.87
C LEU A 16 11.99 8.95 2.76
N SER A 17 11.02 9.30 3.60
CA SER A 17 10.26 8.35 4.45
C SER A 17 8.94 7.90 3.81
N SER A 18 8.68 8.29 2.56
CA SER A 18 7.56 7.78 1.75
C SER A 18 7.79 6.36 1.18
N CYS A 19 8.83 5.66 1.64
CA CYS A 19 9.06 4.24 1.35
C CYS A 19 8.17 3.36 2.23
N GLY A 20 6.87 3.35 1.96
CA GLY A 20 5.89 2.48 2.62
C GLY A 20 4.46 2.87 2.20
N ASN A 21 3.50 1.99 2.48
CA ASN A 21 2.06 2.01 2.09
C ASN A 21 1.26 3.22 2.61
N LYS A 22 1.82 4.42 2.68
CA LYS A 22 1.17 5.59 3.27
C LYS A 22 0.61 6.50 2.19
N GLN A 23 -0.64 6.23 1.84
CA GLN A 23 -1.58 7.29 1.55
C GLN A 23 -1.67 8.16 2.83
N LEU A 24 -1.13 9.37 2.79
CA LEU A 24 -0.77 10.25 3.93
C LEU A 24 -1.91 10.62 4.92
N ILE A 25 -3.11 10.03 4.82
CA ILE A 25 -4.27 10.37 5.67
C ILE A 25 -4.96 9.14 6.27
N ASP A 26 -4.65 7.89 5.86
CA ASP A 26 -5.26 6.71 6.47
C ASP A 26 -4.22 5.68 6.89
N THR A 27 -3.61 5.92 8.06
CA THR A 27 -2.70 4.98 8.71
C THR A 27 -3.42 3.92 9.53
N THR A 28 -4.75 3.80 9.41
CA THR A 28 -5.56 2.90 10.24
C THR A 28 -5.47 1.45 9.76
N TYR A 29 -5.05 1.23 8.51
CA TYR A 29 -5.07 -0.08 7.86
C TYR A 29 -3.76 -0.35 7.12
N THR A 30 -2.66 -0.47 7.87
CA THR A 30 -1.42 -1.04 7.33
C THR A 30 -1.55 -2.57 7.32
N PHE A 31 -1.30 -3.18 6.16
CA PHE A 31 -1.25 -4.62 6.00
C PHE A 31 0.16 -5.01 5.53
N ASP A 32 0.65 -6.12 6.07
CA ASP A 32 1.99 -6.65 5.81
C ASP A 32 1.97 -7.65 4.66
N ARG A 33 0.86 -8.41 4.52
CA ARG A 33 0.76 -9.52 3.58
C ARG A 33 -0.57 -9.58 2.85
N ALA A 34 -0.54 -10.05 1.60
CA ALA A 34 -1.72 -10.27 0.77
C ALA A 34 -1.71 -11.66 0.14
N ILE A 35 -2.88 -12.31 0.13
CA ILE A 35 -3.13 -13.57 -0.58
C ILE A 35 -4.23 -13.31 -1.61
N ILE A 36 -3.95 -13.57 -2.89
CA ILE A 36 -4.84 -13.30 -4.03
C ILE A 36 -5.12 -14.60 -4.79
N GLU A 37 -6.40 -14.89 -5.06
CA GLU A 37 -6.82 -15.96 -5.96
C GLU A 37 -7.07 -15.41 -7.37
N LEU A 38 -6.24 -15.82 -8.34
CA LEU A 38 -6.36 -15.42 -9.74
C LEU A 38 -7.46 -16.21 -10.47
N PRO A 39 -8.00 -15.71 -11.61
CA PRO A 39 -9.07 -16.39 -12.35
C PRO A 39 -8.72 -17.79 -12.86
N ASN A 40 -7.43 -18.10 -13.02
CA ASN A 40 -6.92 -19.43 -13.40
C ASN A 40 -6.74 -20.37 -12.18
N GLY A 41 -7.10 -19.94 -10.97
CA GLY A 41 -6.93 -20.69 -9.72
C GLY A 41 -5.52 -20.60 -9.11
N GLU A 42 -4.61 -19.84 -9.71
CA GLU A 42 -3.29 -19.58 -9.15
C GLU A 42 -3.39 -18.67 -7.92
N ILE A 43 -2.57 -18.95 -6.90
CA ILE A 43 -2.50 -18.15 -5.67
C ILE A 43 -1.24 -17.30 -5.70
N ILE A 44 -1.40 -15.99 -5.57
CA ILE A 44 -0.32 -15.05 -5.30
C ILE A 44 -0.29 -14.77 -3.81
N ASP A 45 0.87 -14.95 -3.19
CA ASP A 45 1.09 -14.72 -1.77
C ASP A 45 2.39 -13.92 -1.61
N GLY A 46 2.31 -12.76 -0.94
CA GLY A 46 3.50 -11.95 -0.71
C GLY A 46 3.27 -10.69 0.11
N GLU A 47 4.38 -9.99 0.35
CA GLU A 47 4.44 -8.74 1.11
C GLU A 47 3.73 -7.60 0.38
N VAL A 48 2.94 -6.81 1.11
CA VAL A 48 2.20 -5.68 0.56
C VAL A 48 3.11 -4.45 0.47
N GLN A 49 3.46 -4.07 -0.76
CA GLN A 49 4.24 -2.87 -1.05
C GLN A 49 3.41 -1.60 -1.24
N SER A 50 2.11 -1.74 -1.48
CA SER A 50 1.05 -0.72 -1.36
C SER A 50 -0.30 -1.36 -1.57
N TRP A 51 -1.35 -0.74 -1.03
CA TRP A 51 -2.72 -1.11 -1.34
C TRP A 51 -3.63 0.13 -1.35
N LYS A 52 -4.78 0.00 -1.99
CA LYS A 52 -5.80 1.05 -2.11
C LYS A 52 -7.17 0.42 -2.37
N ASP A 53 -8.18 0.88 -1.65
CA ASP A 53 -9.60 0.66 -1.95
C ASP A 53 -10.21 1.86 -2.69
N PHE A 54 -11.45 1.70 -3.15
CA PHE A 54 -12.20 2.73 -3.89
C PHE A 54 -13.58 2.90 -3.24
N GLU A 55 -13.97 4.14 -2.97
CA GLU A 55 -15.20 4.47 -2.21
C GLU A 55 -16.47 3.79 -2.76
N ASP A 56 -16.58 3.67 -4.08
CA ASP A 56 -17.78 3.16 -4.76
C ASP A 56 -17.60 1.76 -5.38
N GLY A 57 -16.68 0.93 -4.86
CA GLY A 57 -16.47 -0.40 -5.46
C GLY A 57 -15.87 -1.46 -4.57
N ASP A 58 -16.16 -2.70 -4.92
CA ASP A 58 -15.63 -3.92 -4.28
C ASP A 58 -14.21 -4.26 -4.78
N GLN A 59 -13.45 -3.28 -5.25
CA GLN A 59 -12.14 -3.50 -5.84
C GLN A 59 -11.05 -3.06 -4.88
N ILE A 60 -10.02 -3.90 -4.75
CA ILE A 60 -8.80 -3.59 -4.04
C ILE A 60 -7.66 -3.60 -5.06
N GLN A 61 -6.89 -2.51 -5.10
CA GLN A 61 -5.60 -2.49 -5.76
C GLN A 61 -4.52 -2.87 -4.74
N VAL A 62 -3.64 -3.80 -5.08
CA VAL A 62 -2.51 -4.18 -4.24
C VAL A 62 -1.26 -4.35 -5.09
N LYS A 63 -0.11 -3.93 -4.55
CA LYS A 63 1.20 -4.08 -5.19
C LYS A 63 2.02 -5.11 -4.42
N ILE A 64 2.45 -6.17 -5.12
CA ILE A 64 3.27 -7.26 -4.59
C ILE A 64 4.39 -7.52 -5.60
N ASN A 65 5.66 -7.57 -5.15
CA ASN A 65 6.83 -7.82 -6.01
C ASN A 65 6.86 -6.95 -7.28
N ASP A 66 6.64 -5.65 -7.14
CA ASP A 66 6.59 -4.67 -8.23
C ASP A 66 5.47 -4.85 -9.27
N LYS A 67 4.57 -5.80 -9.04
CA LYS A 67 3.39 -6.04 -9.87
C LYS A 67 2.14 -5.50 -9.19
N THR A 68 1.34 -4.74 -9.94
CA THR A 68 0.05 -4.23 -9.47
C THR A 68 -1.06 -5.17 -9.88
N TYR A 69 -1.90 -5.52 -8.91
CA TYR A 69 -3.11 -6.32 -9.09
C TYR A 69 -4.31 -5.45 -8.75
N LEU A 70 -5.34 -5.49 -9.60
CA LEU A 70 -6.66 -4.96 -9.29
C LEU A 70 -7.59 -6.17 -9.18
N VAL A 71 -8.16 -6.38 -8.00
CA VAL A 71 -8.89 -7.60 -7.68
C VAL A 71 -10.16 -7.29 -6.92
N HIS A 72 -11.19 -8.11 -7.13
CA HIS A 72 -12.42 -8.03 -6.35
C HIS A 72 -12.14 -8.43 -4.89
N SER A 73 -12.76 -7.76 -3.91
CA SER A 73 -12.53 -7.92 -2.48
C SER A 73 -12.77 -9.36 -1.99
N SER A 74 -13.66 -10.11 -2.64
CA SER A 74 -13.92 -11.53 -2.36
C SER A 74 -12.79 -12.50 -2.79
N LYS A 75 -11.78 -12.01 -3.52
CA LYS A 75 -10.67 -12.80 -4.07
C LYS A 75 -9.32 -12.44 -3.45
N ILE A 76 -9.30 -11.62 -2.40
CA ILE A 76 -8.11 -11.19 -1.70
C ILE A 76 -8.29 -11.22 -0.19
N VAL A 77 -7.24 -11.59 0.52
CA VAL A 77 -7.11 -11.41 1.98
C VAL A 77 -5.92 -10.50 2.24
N LEU A 78 -6.12 -9.45 3.04
CA LEU A 78 -5.07 -8.57 3.55
C LEU A 78 -4.85 -8.87 5.04
N ILE A 79 -3.60 -9.05 5.47
CA ILE A 79 -3.21 -9.50 6.80
C ILE A 79 -2.30 -8.44 7.44
N ALA A 80 -2.58 -8.07 8.69
CA ALA A 80 -1.72 -7.23 9.53
C ALA A 80 -1.16 -8.08 10.69
N GLU A 81 0.14 -8.03 10.93
CA GLU A 81 0.87 -8.84 11.93
C GLU A 81 1.39 -8.03 13.14
#